data_AF-A0A2R3Q9Q2-F1
#
_entry.id   AF-A0A2R3Q9Q2-F1
#
_cell.length_a   1.000
_cell.length_b   1.000
_cell.length_c   1.000
_cell.angle_alpha   90.00
_cell.angle_beta   90.00
_cell.angle_gamma   90.00
#
_symmetry.space_group_name_H-M   'P 1'
#
loop_
_entity.id
_entity.type
_entity.pdbx_description
1 polymer ?
#
loop_
_entity_poly.entity_id
_entity_poly.type
_entity_poly.pdbx_seq_one_letter_code
_entity_poly.pdbx_strand_id
1 'polypeptide(L)' 'MSTVIDLASRSAAPIQPATGIPDPIAAFTDAHNALAMALHYLRQPAGNVPGAMRKAVQALAALRALEAASRQGGAA' A
#
# COMPACT_ATOMS: atom_id res chain seq x y z
N MET A 1 -28.49 28.51 9.97
CA MET A 1 -27.07 28.82 10.26
C MET A 1 -26.27 27.57 9.97
N SER A 2 -25.65 27.51 8.78
CA SER A 2 -24.97 26.31 8.27
C SER A 2 -23.50 26.36 8.71
N THR A 3 -23.07 25.41 9.53
CA THR A 3 -21.70 25.33 10.02
C THR A 3 -20.79 24.75 8.94
N VAL A 4 -19.91 25.60 8.40
CA VAL A 4 -18.84 25.23 7.46
C VAL A 4 -17.73 24.57 8.28
N ILE A 5 -17.50 23.28 8.05
CA ILE A 5 -16.36 22.57 8.62
C ILE A 5 -15.16 22.85 7.72
N ASP A 6 -14.29 23.75 8.16
CA ASP A 6 -12.96 23.92 7.59
C ASP A 6 -12.18 22.62 7.80
N LEU A 7 -12.20 21.76 6.78
CA LEU A 7 -11.39 20.55 6.74
C LEU A 7 -9.94 20.99 6.53
N ALA A 8 -9.26 21.30 7.63
CA ALA A 8 -7.84 21.59 7.68
C ALA A 8 -7.09 20.58 6.80
N SER A 9 -6.42 21.12 5.79
CA SER A 9 -5.55 20.41 4.86
C SER A 9 -4.57 19.55 5.66
N ARG A 10 -4.89 18.27 5.83
CA ARG A 10 -3.93 17.25 6.23
C ARG A 10 -3.00 17.06 5.05
N SER A 11 -1.98 17.91 4.95
CA SER A 11 -0.75 17.53 4.27
C SER A 11 -0.27 16.26 4.94
N ALA A 12 -0.50 15.13 4.29
CA ALA A 12 0.14 13.88 4.66
C ALA A 12 1.64 14.16 4.60
N ALA A 13 2.29 14.16 5.76
CA ALA A 13 3.73 14.31 5.85
C ALA A 13 4.37 13.28 4.89
N PRO A 14 5.40 13.65 4.11
CA PRO A 14 6.11 12.68 3.29
C PRO A 14 6.55 11.55 4.22
N ILE A 15 6.06 10.34 3.96
CA ILE A 15 6.52 9.15 4.67
C ILE A 15 7.97 9.00 4.26
N GLN A 16 8.88 9.46 5.11
CA GLN A 16 10.31 9.22 4.92
C GLN A 16 10.48 7.70 4.90
N PRO A 17 11.11 7.11 3.88
CA PRO A 17 11.38 5.69 3.89
C PRO A 17 12.28 5.42 5.09
N ALA A 18 11.72 4.79 6.12
CA ALA A 18 12.50 4.34 7.26
C ALA A 18 13.58 3.40 6.70
N THR A 19 14.85 3.81 6.81
CA THR A 19 16.04 3.05 6.44
C THR A 19 16.30 1.85 7.36
N GLY A 20 15.24 1.30 7.96
CA GLY A 20 15.23 0.10 8.78
C GLY A 20 14.42 -0.99 8.10
N ILE A 21 14.63 -2.24 8.52
CA ILE A 21 13.88 -3.42 8.08
C ILE A 21 12.39 -3.03 8.00
N PRO A 22 11.73 -3.17 6.82
CA PRO A 22 10.35 -2.75 6.67
C PRO A 22 9.51 -3.42 7.75
N ASP A 23 8.76 -2.62 8.51
CA ASP A 23 7.82 -3.14 9.51
C ASP A 23 6.90 -4.15 8.81
N PRO A 24 6.90 -5.43 9.24
CA PRO A 24 6.07 -6.48 8.64
C PRO A 24 4.59 -6.08 8.53
N ILE A 25 4.09 -5.31 9.50
CA ILE A 25 2.69 -4.84 9.52
C ILE A 25 2.45 -3.82 8.41
N ALA A 26 3.40 -2.91 8.19
CA ALA A 26 3.33 -1.92 7.12
C ALA A 26 3.38 -2.58 5.74
N ALA A 27 4.26 -3.58 5.56
CA ALA A 27 4.39 -4.34 4.31
C ALA A 27 3.11 -5.14 3.98
N PHE A 28 2.49 -5.77 4.99
CA PHE A 28 1.21 -6.46 4.82
C PHE A 28 0.08 -5.49 4.42
N THR A 29 0.02 -4.34 5.08
CA THR A 29 -0.99 -3.31 4.78
C THR A 29 -0.85 -2.77 3.36
N ASP A 30 0.39 -2.53 2.90
CA ASP A 30 0.66 -2.05 1.54
C ASP A 30 0.27 -3.09 0.48
N ALA A 31 0.58 -4.37 0.72
CA ALA A 31 0.16 -5.47 -0.14
C ALA A 31 -1.37 -5.54 -0.28
N HIS A 32 -2.10 -5.44 0.84
CA HIS A 32 -3.56 -5.46 0.84
C HIS A 32 -4.16 -4.27 0.06
N ASN A 33 -3.66 -3.06 0.31
CA ASN A 33 -4.11 -1.86 -0.39
C ASN A 33 -3.85 -1.93 -1.90
N ALA A 34 -2.68 -2.43 -2.29
CA ALA A 34 -2.33 -2.59 -3.70
C ALA A 34 -3.24 -3.61 -4.41
N LEU A 35 -3.60 -4.72 -3.76
CA LEU A 35 -4.57 -5.70 -4.30
C LEU A 35 -5.98 -5.12 -4.42
N ALA A 36 -6.45 -4.38 -3.41
CA ALA A 36 -7.74 -3.71 -3.45
C ALA A 36 -7.82 -2.70 -4.62
N MET A 37 -6.74 -1.96 -4.87
CA MET A 37 -6.64 -1.06 -6.03
C MET A 37 -6.62 -1.82 -7.35
N ALA A 38 -5.92 -2.96 -7.44
CA ALA A 38 -5.92 -3.78 -8.65
C ALA A 38 -7.32 -4.30 -8.99
N LEU A 39 -8.06 -4.79 -7.99
CA LEU A 39 -9.46 -5.21 -8.15
C LEU A 39 -10.34 -4.03 -8.58
N HIS A 40 -10.15 -2.86 -7.95
CA HIS A 40 -10.90 -1.66 -8.32
C HIS A 40 -10.69 -1.29 -9.79
N TYR A 41 -9.45 -1.29 -10.28
CA TYR A 41 -9.15 -1.00 -11.68
C TYR A 41 -9.73 -2.01 -12.67
N LEU A 42 -9.85 -3.28 -12.27
CA LEU A 42 -10.49 -4.33 -13.07
C LEU A 42 -12.02 -4.21 -13.10
N ARG A 43 -12.63 -3.68 -12.04
CA ARG A 43 -14.09 -3.48 -11.95
C ARG A 43 -14.58 -2.20 -12.65
N GLN A 44 -13.66 -1.35 -13.12
CA GLN A 44 -14.03 -0.16 -13.88
C GLN A 44 -14.54 -0.55 -15.28
N PRO A 45 -15.61 0.09 -15.78
CA PRO A 45 -16.28 -0.30 -17.03
C PRO A 45 -15.40 -0.13 -18.29
N ALA A 46 -14.37 0.73 -18.25
CA ALA A 46 -13.37 0.88 -19.32
C ALA A 46 -12.11 0.03 -19.10
N GLY A 47 -12.01 -0.69 -17.99
CA GLY A 47 -10.93 -1.62 -17.63
C GLY A 47 -9.51 -1.02 -17.68
N ASN A 48 -8.98 -0.54 -16.55
CA ASN A 48 -7.59 -0.09 -16.49
C ASN A 48 -6.64 -1.28 -16.22
N VAL A 49 -6.53 -2.18 -17.19
CA VAL A 49 -5.69 -3.39 -17.10
C VAL A 49 -4.21 -3.07 -16.84
N PRO A 50 -3.58 -2.07 -17.51
CA PRO A 50 -2.20 -1.70 -17.21
C PRO A 50 -2.02 -1.15 -15.79
N GLY A 51 -2.98 -0.37 -15.28
CA GLY A 51 -2.99 0.15 -13.91
C GLY A 51 -3.16 -0.94 -12.86
N ALA A 52 -4.05 -1.90 -13.12
CA ALA A 52 -4.24 -3.08 -12.28
C ALA A 52 -2.96 -3.92 -12.21
N MET A 53 -2.30 -4.16 -13.35
CA MET A 53 -1.06 -4.92 -13.41
C MET A 53 0.05 -4.27 -12.59
N ARG A 54 0.23 -2.95 -12.69
CA ARG A 54 1.23 -2.23 -11.87
C ARG A 54 0.95 -2.37 -10.38
N LYS A 55 -0.32 -2.27 -9.95
CA LYS A 55 -0.71 -2.46 -8.55
C LYS A 55 -0.49 -3.89 -8.08
N ALA A 56 -0.75 -4.89 -8.91
CA ALA A 56 -0.44 -6.28 -8.60
C ALA A 56 1.07 -6.52 -8.43
N VAL A 57 1.92 -5.90 -9.27
CA VAL A 57 3.39 -5.97 -9.12
C VAL A 57 3.86 -5.29 -7.83
N GLN A 58 3.26 -4.15 -7.46
CA GLN A 58 3.53 -3.50 -6.17
C GLN A 58 3.17 -4.41 -5.00
N ALA A 59 2.00 -5.05 -5.03
CA ALA A 59 1.60 -6.02 -4.01
C ALA A 59 2.59 -7.20 -3.90
N LEU A 60 3.03 -7.74 -5.04
CA LEU A 60 4.00 -8.83 -5.08
C LEU A 60 5.35 -8.42 -4.47
N ALA A 61 5.82 -7.20 -4.74
CA ALA A 61 7.05 -6.68 -4.15
C ALA A 61 6.93 -6.54 -2.63
N ALA A 62 5.80 -6.02 -2.13
CA ALA A 62 5.53 -5.91 -0.70
C ALA A 62 5.47 -7.27 0.00
N LEU A 63 4.85 -8.28 -0.63
CA LEU A 63 4.83 -9.66 -0.11
C LEU A 63 6.24 -10.29 -0.06
N ARG A 64 7.08 -10.05 -1.07
CA ARG A 64 8.48 -10.52 -1.05
C ARG A 64 9.31 -9.84 0.03
N ALA A 65 9.07 -8.54 0.27
CA ALA A 65 9.70 -7.81 1.37
C ALA A 65 9.26 -8.36 2.73
N LEU A 66 7.97 -8.70 2.88
CA LEU A 66 7.43 -9.35 4.07
C LEU A 66 8.05 -10.74 4.29
N GLU A 67 8.17 -11.54 3.24
CA GLU A 67 8.79 -12.87 3.31
C GLU A 67 10.26 -12.80 3.73
N ALA A 68 11.01 -11.83 3.17
CA ALA A 68 12.38 -11.57 3.56
C ALA A 68 12.49 -11.12 5.03
N ALA A 69 11.60 -10.24 5.49
CA ALA A 69 11.55 -9.80 6.88
C ALA A 69 11.21 -10.96 7.85
N SER A 70 10.26 -11.82 7.46
CA SER A 70 9.88 -13.02 8.22
C SER A 70 11.03 -14.02 8.36
N ARG A 71 11.79 -14.28 7.28
CA ARG A 71 12.98 -15.15 7.35
C ARG A 71 14.09 -14.59 8.24
N GLN A 72 14.25 -13.28 8.30
CA GLN A 72 15.27 -12.64 9.14
C GLN A 72 14.94 -12.73 10.64
N GLY A 73 13.66 -12.86 11.01
CA GLY A 73 13.22 -13.05 12.40
C GLY A 73 13.23 -14.49 12.90
N GLY A 74 13.56 -15.47 12.05
CA GLY A 74 13.62 -16.90 12.41
C GLY A 74 14.96 -17.41 12.94
N ALA A 75 15.96 -16.53 13.06
CA ALA A 75 17.24 -16.83 13.70
C ALA A 75 17.25 -16.23 15.11
N ALA A 76 16.59 -16.90 16.05
CA ALA A 76 16.64 -16.62 17.48
C ALA A 76 16.69 -17.93 18.26
#